data_AF-A0A1F8ZUY3-F1
#
_entry.id   AF-A0A1F8ZUY3-F1
#
_cell.length_a   1.000
_cell.length_b   1.000
_cell.length_c   1.000
_cell.angle_alpha   90.00
_cell.angle_beta   90.00
_cell.angle_gamma   90.00
#
_symmetry.space_group_name_H-M   'P 1'
#
loop_
_entity.id
_entity.type
_entity.pdbx_description
1 polymer ?
#
loop_
_entity_poly.entity_id
_entity_poly.type
_entity_poly.pdbx_seq_one_letter_code
_entity_poly.pdbx_strand_id
1 'polypeptide(L)' 'MTDSDNTGHIDYPREGFTIFWDAHGLRIDVIDYNAEPLYLSWDTILDLAKRAGSGDSFTDEMGLVRK' A
#
# COMPACT_ATOMS: atom_id res chain seq x y z
N MET A 1 10.41 -1.39 -24.15
CA MET A 1 10.12 -2.20 -22.95
C MET A 1 8.69 -2.66 -23.09
N THR A 2 8.46 -3.96 -23.12
CA THR A 2 7.11 -4.53 -23.26
C THR A 2 6.38 -4.38 -21.93
N ASP A 3 5.11 -3.98 -21.95
CA ASP A 3 4.26 -3.75 -20.76
C ASP A 3 4.21 -4.94 -19.78
N SER A 4 4.63 -6.12 -20.23
CA SER A 4 4.72 -7.35 -19.43
C SER A 4 5.66 -7.29 -18.22
N ASP A 5 6.61 -6.35 -18.16
CA ASP A 5 7.54 -6.24 -17.01
C ASP A 5 6.91 -5.53 -15.79
N ASN A 6 5.78 -4.84 -15.97
CA ASN A 6 5.16 -3.99 -14.94
C ASN A 6 3.82 -4.54 -14.41
N THR A 7 3.48 -5.79 -14.72
CA THR A 7 2.23 -6.42 -14.28
C THR A 7 2.48 -7.65 -13.42
N GLY A 8 1.62 -7.89 -12.42
CA GLY A 8 1.67 -9.13 -11.66
C GLY A 8 0.55 -9.26 -10.63
N HIS A 9 0.60 -10.35 -9.87
CA HIS A 9 -0.35 -10.59 -8.77
C HIS A 9 0.29 -11.45 -7.67
N ILE A 10 -0.26 -11.34 -6.47
CA ILE A 10 0.00 -12.23 -5.34
C ILE A 10 -1.32 -12.56 -4.65
N ASP A 11 -1.55 -13.84 -4.40
CA ASP A 11 -2.67 -14.35 -3.61
C ASP A 11 -2.28 -14.51 -2.14
N TYR A 12 -3.10 -13.94 -1.25
CA TYR A 12 -3.01 -14.09 0.20
C TYR A 12 -4.27 -14.78 0.73
N PRO A 13 -4.43 -16.11 0.49
CA PRO A 13 -5.67 -16.82 0.78
C PRO A 13 -5.98 -16.93 2.29
N ARG A 14 -4.96 -16.85 3.16
CA ARG A 14 -5.18 -16.87 4.62
C ARG A 14 -5.73 -15.53 5.12
N GLU A 15 -5.28 -14.45 4.50
CA GLU A 15 -5.63 -13.07 4.83
C GLU A 15 -6.90 -12.62 4.11
N GLY A 16 -7.36 -13.40 3.13
CA GLY A 16 -8.65 -13.22 2.49
C GLY A 16 -8.65 -12.20 1.35
N PHE A 17 -7.49 -11.95 0.71
CA PHE A 17 -7.40 -11.04 -0.42
C PHE A 17 -6.34 -11.44 -1.45
N THR A 18 -6.47 -10.88 -2.65
CA THR A 18 -5.51 -10.96 -3.74
C THR A 18 -5.11 -9.56 -4.15
N ILE A 19 -3.81 -9.36 -4.40
CA ILE A 19 -3.26 -8.10 -4.90
C ILE A 19 -2.89 -8.28 -6.37
N PHE A 20 -3.31 -7.35 -7.22
CA PHE A 20 -2.92 -7.23 -8.62
C PHE A 20 -2.23 -5.88 -8.83
N TRP A 21 -1.26 -5.81 -9.74
CA TRP A 21 -0.65 -4.55 -10.14
C TRP A 21 -0.36 -4.48 -11.63
N ASP A 22 -0.34 -3.26 -12.14
CA ASP A 22 0.01 -2.92 -13.52
C ASP A 22 0.70 -1.54 -13.61
N ALA A 23 0.83 -1.02 -14.83
CA ALA A 23 1.41 0.30 -15.09
C ALA A 23 0.61 1.47 -14.48
N HIS A 24 -0.68 1.28 -14.16
CA HIS A 24 -1.56 2.32 -13.64
C HIS A 24 -1.65 2.31 -12.11
N GLY A 25 -1.50 1.15 -11.48
CA GLY A 25 -1.53 1.06 -10.02
C GLY A 25 -1.71 -0.36 -9.50
N LEU A 26 -2.39 -0.44 -8.36
CA LEU A 26 -2.64 -1.66 -7.62
C LEU A 26 -4.14 -1.82 -7.37
N ARG A 27 -4.64 -3.03 -7.52
CA ARG A 27 -6.00 -3.45 -7.19
C ARG A 27 -5.96 -4.53 -6.11
N ILE A 28 -6.76 -4.37 -5.06
CA ILE A 28 -6.92 -5.37 -4.00
C ILE A 28 -8.35 -5.91 -4.08
N ASP A 29 -8.46 -7.20 -4.34
CA ASP A 29 -9.72 -7.93 -4.35
C ASP A 29 -9.80 -8.73 -3.05
N VAL A 30 -10.90 -8.60 -2.30
CA VAL A 30 -11.14 -9.45 -1.12
C VAL A 30 -12.01 -10.64 -1.49
N ILE A 31 -11.92 -11.75 -0.74
CA ILE A 31 -12.70 -12.97 -1.00
C ILE A 31 -14.20 -12.78 -0.72
N ASP A 32 -14.59 -11.74 0.02
CA ASP A 32 -16.00 -11.37 0.16
C ASP A 32 -16.55 -10.83 -1.17
N TYR A 33 -17.36 -11.64 -1.85
CA TYR A 33 -17.95 -11.34 -3.15
C TYR A 33 -18.88 -10.12 -3.16
N ASN A 34 -19.24 -9.56 -2.00
CA ASN A 34 -20.04 -8.33 -1.91
C ASN A 34 -19.19 -7.06 -1.76
N ALA A 35 -17.90 -7.20 -1.48
CA ALA A 35 -17.02 -6.07 -1.30
C ALA A 35 -16.46 -5.59 -2.65
N GLU A 36 -16.48 -4.27 -2.84
CA GLU A 36 -15.88 -3.67 -4.02
C GLU A 36 -14.34 -3.73 -3.94
N PRO A 37 -13.64 -4.00 -5.05
CA PRO A 37 -12.20 -3.95 -5.07
C PRO A 37 -11.66 -2.56 -4.71
N LEU A 38 -10.56 -2.53 -3.95
CA LEU A 38 -9.85 -1.29 -3.67
C LEU A 38 -8.85 -1.01 -4.78
N TYR A 39 -8.95 0.17 -5.40
CA TYR A 39 -8.02 0.64 -6.43
C TYR A 39 -7.16 1.78 -5.90
N LEU A 40 -5.84 1.67 -6.09
CA LEU A 40 -4.88 2.69 -5.70
C LEU A 40 -3.93 2.97 -6.86
N SER A 41 -3.86 4.24 -7.30
CA SER A 41 -2.83 4.67 -8.25
C SER A 41 -1.46 4.69 -7.59
N TRP A 42 -0.39 4.58 -8.38
CA TRP A 42 0.98 4.70 -7.87
C TRP A 42 1.23 6.03 -7.15
N ASP A 43 0.66 7.14 -7.65
CA ASP A 43 0.75 8.45 -6.99
C ASP A 43 0.13 8.43 -5.58
N THR A 44 -1.01 7.77 -5.43
CA THR A 44 -1.70 7.64 -4.14
C THR A 44 -0.87 6.81 -3.18
N ILE A 45 -0.29 5.70 -3.65
CA ILE A 45 0.57 4.82 -2.85
C ILE A 45 1.82 5.57 -2.38
N LEU A 46 2.46 6.34 -3.27
CA LEU A 46 3.63 7.15 -2.93
C LEU A 46 3.30 8.27 -1.93
N ASP A 47 2.14 8.91 -2.07
CA ASP A 47 1.66 9.90 -1.08
C ASP A 47 1.45 9.27 0.30
N LEU A 48 0.76 8.13 0.35
CA LEU A 48 0.56 7.38 1.60
C LEU A 48 1.87 6.96 2.25
N ALA A 49 2.82 6.46 1.45
CA ALA A 49 4.15 6.08 1.92
C ALA A 49 4.93 7.28 2.47
N LYS A 50 4.88 8.44 1.79
CA LYS A 50 5.49 9.68 2.29
C LYS A 50 4.87 10.11 3.61
N ARG A 51 3.54 10.06 3.73
CA ARG A 51 2.83 10.42 4.97
C ARG A 51 3.15 9.47 6.11
N ALA A 52 3.25 8.16 5.84
CA ALA A 52 3.66 7.17 6.82
C ALA A 52 5.13 7.37 7.26
N GLY A 53 6.04 7.62 6.32
CA GLY A 53 7.46 7.89 6.60
C GLY A 53 7.72 9.26 7.23
N SER A 54 6.81 10.22 7.07
CA SER A 54 6.86 11.53 7.74
C SER A 54 6.17 11.50 9.12
N GLY A 55 5.64 10.35 9.52
CA GLY A 55 5.01 10.11 10.82
C GLY A 55 6.00 9.89 11.95
N ASP A 56 7.10 10.66 12.00
CA ASP A 56 7.97 10.72 13.18
C ASP A 56 8.32 12.17 13.53
N SER A 57 7.41 12.78 14.27
CA SER A 57 7.71 13.70 15.38
C SER A 57 6.53 13.61 16.33
N PHE A 58 6.39 12.45 16.99
CA PHE A 58 5.81 12.47 18.33
C PHE A 58 6.80 13.26 19.18
N THR A 59 6.46 14.52 19.48
CA THR A 59 7.05 15.20 20.62
C THR A 59 6.78 14.33 21.84
N ASP A 60 7.82 13.67 22.34
CA ASP A 60 7.86 13.20 23.70
C ASP A 60 7.72 14.44 24.58
N GLU A 61 6.50 14.69 25.06
CA GLU A 61 6.22 15.73 26.07
C GLU A 61 6.87 15.40 27.43
N MET A 62 7.75 14.40 27.53
CA MET A 62 8.52 14.10 28.73
C MET A 62 10.00 13.88 28.39
N GLY A 63 10.69 15.01 28.20
CA GLY A 63 12.07 15.08 27.74
C GLY A 63 13.07 14.12 28.39
N LEU A 64 13.93 13.54 27.56
CA LEU A 64 15.29 13.21 27.93
C LEU A 64 16.19 13.23 26.69
N VAL A 65 17.04 14.25 26.58
CA VAL A 65 18.12 14.30 25.60
C VAL A 65 19.22 13.33 26.05
N ARG A 66 19.54 12.31 25.24
CA ARG A 66 20.79 11.55 25.42
C ARG A 66 21.83 12.02 24.41
N LYS A 67 23.02 12.32 24.95
CA LYS A 67 24.26 12.63 24.24
C LYS A 67 24.84 11.38 23.58
#